data_AF-A0A0N5BK04-F1
#
_entry.id   AF-A0A0N5BK04-F1
#
_cell.length_a   1.000
_cell.length_b   1.000
_cell.length_c   1.000
_cell.angle_alpha   90.00
_cell.angle_beta   90.00
_cell.angle_gamma   90.00
#
_symmetry.space_group_name_H-M   'P 1'
#
loop_
_entity.id
_entity.type
_entity.pdbx_description
1 polymer ?
#
loop_
_entity_poly.entity_id
_entity_poly.type
_entity_poly.pdbx_seq_one_letter_code
_entity_poly.pdbx_strand_id
1 'polypeptide(L)'
;MGCIQYEGEPARGANITVIQKYIPGFYRTLMRFNCDHRGCFCFQANYYFFSLKNGKSFNKNILNLLDLKIKAKSFHMEGKLLCKISGTFIFPIKSAVTCINRDIIPDLDKVELADIPGIKKTCKPRLRNRVRSKTYKINSG
;
A
#
# COMPACT_ATOMS: atom_id res chain seq x y z
N MET A 1 -4.38 -12.44 2.29
CA MET A 1 -4.87 -11.79 3.51
C MET A 1 -3.67 -11.29 4.29
N GLY A 2 -3.86 -10.30 5.15
CA GLY A 2 -2.85 -9.86 6.10
C GLY A 2 -3.41 -8.76 6.99
N CYS A 3 -2.75 -8.47 8.09
CA CYS A 3 -3.10 -7.37 8.97
C CYS A 3 -1.91 -6.45 9.16
N ILE A 4 -2.16 -5.14 9.18
CA ILE A 4 -1.12 -4.14 9.31
C ILE A 4 -1.30 -3.45 10.65
N GLN A 5 -0.18 -3.25 11.33
CA GLN A 5 -0.10 -2.55 12.60
C GLN A 5 1.07 -1.56 12.58
N TYR A 6 1.02 -0.60 13.49
CA TYR A 6 2.09 0.34 13.75
C TYR A 6 2.28 0.46 15.26
N GLU A 7 3.48 0.12 15.75
CA GLU A 7 3.82 0.09 17.17
C GLU A 7 2.85 -0.78 17.99
N GLY A 8 2.50 -1.96 17.44
CA GLY A 8 1.56 -2.89 18.06
C GLY A 8 0.07 -2.54 17.92
N GLU A 9 -0.27 -1.34 17.44
CA GLU A 9 -1.65 -0.90 17.25
C GLU A 9 -2.16 -1.19 15.83
N PRO A 10 -3.38 -1.71 15.65
CA PRO A 10 -3.98 -1.91 14.34
C PRO A 10 -3.98 -0.65 13.47
N ALA A 11 -3.48 -0.74 12.25
CA ALA A 11 -3.45 0.35 11.27
C ALA A 11 -4.84 0.52 10.60
N ARG A 12 -5.81 1.00 11.39
CA ARG A 12 -7.22 1.10 10.98
C ARG A 12 -7.38 2.01 9.77
N GLY A 13 -8.08 1.52 8.73
CA GLY A 13 -8.30 2.30 7.51
C GLY A 13 -7.02 2.58 6.71
N ALA A 14 -5.91 1.89 6.99
CA ALA A 14 -4.68 2.04 6.24
C ALA A 14 -4.93 1.78 4.74
N ASN A 15 -4.40 2.66 3.89
CA ASN A 15 -4.52 2.54 2.46
C ASN A 15 -3.40 1.65 1.91
N ILE A 16 -3.78 0.57 1.25
CA ILE A 16 -2.87 -0.39 0.64
C ILE A 16 -2.94 -0.25 -0.87
N THR A 17 -1.77 -0.13 -1.48
CA THR A 17 -1.61 -0.09 -2.94
C THR A 17 -0.69 -1.22 -3.34
N VAL A 18 -1.19 -2.13 -4.18
CA VAL A 18 -0.39 -3.21 -4.79
C VAL A 18 0.06 -2.74 -6.16
N ILE A 19 1.37 -2.78 -6.39
CA ILE A 19 2.02 -2.24 -7.59
C ILE A 19 2.89 -3.34 -8.19
N GLN A 20 2.85 -3.54 -9.49
CA GLN A 20 3.77 -4.40 -10.22
C GLN A 20 4.62 -3.57 -11.17
N LYS A 21 5.93 -3.82 -11.18
CA LYS A 21 6.83 -3.29 -12.20
C LYS A 21 6.76 -4.21 -13.42
N TYR A 22 6.59 -3.64 -14.61
CA TYR A 22 6.49 -4.43 -15.85
C TYR A 22 7.59 -4.10 -16.86
N ILE A 23 8.18 -2.90 -16.78
CA ILE A 23 9.36 -2.46 -17.57
C ILE A 23 10.25 -1.62 -16.63
N PRO A 24 11.59 -1.54 -16.82
CA PRO A 24 12.42 -0.57 -16.09
C PRO A 24 11.82 0.83 -16.07
N GLY A 25 11.63 1.41 -14.88
CA GLY A 25 11.02 2.74 -14.70
C GLY A 25 9.49 2.78 -14.68
N PHE A 26 8.79 1.77 -15.20
CA PHE A 26 7.33 1.77 -15.32
C PHE A 26 6.65 0.81 -14.35
N TYR A 27 5.63 1.34 -13.68
CA TYR A 27 4.88 0.65 -12.64
C TYR A 27 3.39 0.71 -12.94
N ARG A 28 2.71 -0.44 -12.79
CA ARG A 28 1.26 -0.54 -12.88
C ARG A 28 0.69 -0.72 -11.47
N THR A 29 -0.29 0.10 -11.11
CA THR A 29 -1.11 -0.17 -9.92
C THR A 29 -2.06 -1.31 -10.26
N LEU A 30 -1.96 -2.42 -9.54
CA LEU A 30 -2.87 -3.55 -9.71
C LEU A 30 -4.14 -3.37 -8.89
N MET A 31 -3.99 -2.82 -7.68
CA MET A 31 -5.12 -2.66 -6.76
C MET A 31 -4.88 -1.54 -5.75
N ARG A 32 -5.97 -0.92 -5.29
CA ARG A 32 -6.00 -0.06 -4.10
C ARG A 32 -7.21 -0.42 -3.24
N PHE A 33 -7.00 -0.57 -1.94
CA PHE A 33 -8.06 -0.77 -0.97
C PHE A 33 -7.65 -0.18 0.38
N ASN A 34 -8.61 -0.11 1.29
CA ASN A 34 -8.36 0.28 2.68
C ASN A 34 -8.51 -0.94 3.58
N CYS A 35 -7.69 -1.03 4.61
CA CYS A 35 -7.84 -2.02 5.67
C CYS A 35 -9.16 -1.78 6.44
N ASP A 36 -9.68 -2.85 7.03
CA ASP A 36 -10.81 -2.78 7.95
C ASP A 36 -10.43 -2.10 9.28
N HIS A 37 -11.38 -2.06 10.21
CA HIS A 37 -11.19 -1.47 11.55
C HIS A 37 -10.17 -2.23 12.43
N ARG A 38 -9.77 -3.44 12.05
CA ARG A 38 -8.73 -4.25 12.70
C ARG A 38 -7.39 -4.13 12.00
N GLY A 39 -7.27 -3.24 10.99
CA GLY A 39 -6.06 -3.12 10.19
C GLY A 39 -5.87 -4.26 9.20
N CYS A 40 -6.86 -5.14 9.03
CA CYS A 40 -6.78 -6.32 8.19
C CYS A 40 -7.29 -6.04 6.78
N PHE A 41 -6.71 -6.77 5.82
CA PHE A 41 -7.09 -6.69 4.43
C PHE A 41 -7.05 -8.06 3.77
N CYS A 42 -7.96 -8.25 2.83
CA CYS A 42 -7.92 -9.37 1.90
C CYS A 42 -8.03 -8.80 0.49
N PHE A 43 -7.19 -9.29 -0.41
CA PHE A 43 -7.32 -8.95 -1.81
C PHE A 43 -7.20 -10.23 -2.62
N GLN A 44 -8.09 -10.34 -3.60
CA GLN A 44 -8.05 -11.34 -4.64
C GLN A 44 -7.84 -10.57 -5.95
N ALA A 45 -6.70 -10.80 -6.61
CA ALA A 45 -6.44 -10.20 -7.89
C ALA A 45 -7.19 -11.01 -8.97
N ASN A 46 -8.37 -10.55 -9.34
CA ASN A 46 -9.07 -11.06 -10.51
C ASN A 46 -8.33 -10.54 -11.75
N TYR A 47 -7.59 -11.44 -12.42
CA TYR A 47 -6.94 -11.27 -13.73
C TYR A 47 -5.51 -10.72 -13.80
N TYR A 48 -4.67 -11.54 -14.43
CA TYR A 48 -3.35 -11.31 -15.03
C TYR A 48 -2.39 -10.39 -14.27
N PHE A 49 -1.72 -10.94 -13.26
CA PHE A 49 -0.31 -10.58 -13.11
C PHE A 49 0.38 -10.81 -14.46
N PHE A 50 1.35 -9.99 -14.83
CA PHE A 50 2.23 -10.34 -15.94
C PHE A 50 3.01 -11.60 -15.55
N SER A 51 2.38 -12.76 -15.76
CA SER A 51 3.06 -14.02 -15.96
C SER A 51 3.69 -13.89 -17.34
N LEU A 52 4.99 -14.14 -17.42
CA LEU A 52 5.65 -14.41 -18.68
C LEU A 52 4.99 -15.68 -19.27
N LYS A 53 3.83 -15.50 -19.93
CA LYS A 53 3.24 -16.45 -20.85
C LYS A 53 4.22 -16.57 -22.01
N ASN A 54 5.26 -17.37 -21.83
CA ASN A 54 6.10 -18.01 -22.84
C ASN A 54 7.24 -18.68 -22.05
N GLY A 55 7.18 -20.00 -21.95
CA GLY A 55 8.07 -20.87 -21.16
C GLY A 55 9.54 -20.84 -21.58
N LYS A 56 10.18 -19.68 -21.56
CA LYS A 56 11.62 -19.53 -21.61
C LYS A 56 12.09 -19.23 -20.21
N SER A 57 12.91 -20.16 -19.70
CA SER A 57 13.62 -20.05 -18.43
C SER A 57 14.35 -18.70 -18.37
N PHE A 58 13.74 -17.73 -17.71
CA PHE A 58 14.35 -16.43 -17.49
C PHE A 58 15.26 -16.51 -16.28
N ASN A 59 16.45 -15.92 -16.44
CA ASN A 59 17.43 -15.72 -15.38
C ASN A 59 16.74 -15.18 -14.12
N LYS A 60 17.07 -15.73 -12.93
CA LYS A 60 16.45 -15.42 -11.63
C LYS A 60 16.35 -13.91 -11.35
N ASN A 61 17.28 -13.12 -11.91
CA ASN A 61 17.32 -11.66 -11.82
C ASN A 61 16.12 -10.94 -12.50
N ILE A 62 15.50 -11.53 -13.53
CA ILE A 62 14.37 -10.92 -14.25
C ILE A 62 13.03 -11.20 -13.54
N LEU A 63 12.93 -12.33 -12.83
CA LEU A 63 11.76 -12.63 -11.99
C LEU A 63 11.62 -11.65 -10.82
N ASN A 64 12.73 -11.28 -10.19
CA ASN A 64 12.74 -10.28 -9.10
C ASN A 64 12.29 -8.89 -9.59
N LEU A 65 12.42 -8.58 -10.89
CA LEU A 65 11.92 -7.33 -11.45
C LEU A 65 10.39 -7.26 -11.53
N LEU A 66 9.70 -8.40 -11.47
CA LEU A 66 8.25 -8.51 -11.54
C LEU A 66 7.58 -8.64 -10.16
N ASP A 67 8.38 -8.62 -9.09
CA ASP A 67 7.85 -8.71 -7.73
C ASP A 67 6.84 -7.61 -7.44
N LEU A 68 5.86 -7.96 -6.60
CA LEU A 68 4.81 -7.04 -6.22
C LEU A 68 5.33 -6.13 -5.12
N LYS A 69 5.21 -4.82 -5.32
CA LYS A 69 5.43 -3.82 -4.29
C LYS A 69 4.11 -3.54 -3.60
N ILE A 70 4.04 -3.82 -2.31
CA ILE A 70 2.90 -3.51 -1.47
C ILE A 70 3.24 -2.25 -0.68
N LYS A 71 2.56 -1.17 -1.01
CA LYS A 71 2.71 0.12 -0.34
C LYS A 71 1.59 0.28 0.67
N ALA A 72 1.95 0.41 1.93
CA ALA A 72 1.02 0.69 3.01
C ALA A 72 1.14 2.15 3.44
N LYS A 73 0.01 2.79 3.70
CA LYS A 73 -0.06 4.14 4.25
C LYS A 73 -1.08 4.17 5.37
N SER A 74 -0.68 4.56 6.56
CA SER A 74 -1.56 4.74 7.70
C SER A 74 -1.47 6.17 8.24
N PHE A 75 -2.52 6.61 8.93
CA PHE A 75 -2.56 7.90 9.60
C PHE A 75 -2.82 7.67 11.08
N HIS A 76 -1.98 8.26 11.92
CA HIS A 76 -2.04 8.15 13.37
C HIS A 76 -2.02 9.54 13.99
N MET A 77 -2.68 9.70 15.12
CA MET A 77 -2.63 10.92 15.91
C MET A 77 -1.52 10.78 16.94
N GLU A 78 -0.62 11.76 16.98
CA GLU A 78 0.44 11.87 17.98
C GLU A 78 0.30 13.23 18.65
N GLY A 79 -0.39 13.24 19.80
CA GLY A 79 -0.86 14.47 20.43
C GLY A 79 -1.74 15.30 19.49
N LYS A 80 -1.28 16.51 19.13
CA LYS A 80 -1.98 17.43 18.22
C LYS A 80 -1.56 17.29 16.74
N LEU A 81 -0.65 16.37 16.45
CA LEU A 81 -0.13 16.13 15.10
C LEU A 81 -0.87 14.97 14.45
N LEU A 82 -1.20 15.14 13.17
CA LEU A 82 -1.60 14.06 12.29
C LEU A 82 -0.34 13.52 11.60
N CYS A 83 0.08 12.34 11.99
CA CYS A 83 1.24 11.65 11.45
C CYS A 83 0.83 10.66 10.38
N LYS A 84 1.45 10.76 9.21
CA LYS A 84 1.33 9.79 8.12
C LYS A 84 2.52 8.86 8.19
N ILE A 85 2.25 7.57 8.33
CA ILE A 85 3.24 6.50 8.24
C ILE A 85 3.09 5.84 6.87
N SER A 86 4.21 5.60 6.19
CA SER A 86 4.18 4.84 4.94
C SER A 86 5.39 3.94 4.80
N GLY A 87 5.13 2.67 4.50
CA GLY A 87 6.13 1.67 4.19
C GLY A 87 5.89 1.07 2.82
N THR A 88 6.91 0.44 2.25
CA THR A 88 6.76 -0.39 1.05
C THR A 88 7.57 -1.66 1.23
N PHE A 89 6.91 -2.80 1.07
CA PHE A 89 7.53 -4.11 1.14
C PHE A 89 7.27 -4.89 -0.14
N ILE A 90 8.03 -5.97 -0.32
CA ILE A 90 8.00 -6.76 -1.55
C ILE A 90 7.32 -8.09 -1.27
N PHE A 91 6.37 -8.45 -2.11
CA PHE A 91 5.79 -9.79 -2.15
C PHE A 91 6.27 -10.51 -3.43
N PRO A 92 6.98 -11.66 -3.30
CA PRO A 92 7.58 -12.33 -4.44
C PRO A 92 6.54 -12.75 -5.48
N ILE A 93 6.83 -12.49 -6.76
CA ILE A 93 5.92 -12.86 -7.86
C ILE A 93 5.73 -14.38 -7.94
N LYS A 94 6.75 -15.17 -7.60
CA LYS A 94 6.67 -16.64 -7.56
C LYS A 94 5.62 -17.12 -6.56
N SER A 95 5.58 -16.50 -5.37
CA SER A 95 4.58 -16.80 -4.35
C SER A 95 3.18 -16.43 -4.84
N ALA A 96 3.03 -15.25 -5.45
CA ALA A 96 1.75 -14.82 -6.03
C ALA A 96 1.24 -15.80 -7.10
N VAL A 97 2.08 -16.20 -8.06
CA VAL A 97 1.72 -17.15 -9.11
C VAL A 97 1.35 -18.52 -8.54
N THR A 98 2.11 -19.00 -7.54
CA THR A 98 1.83 -20.28 -6.88
C THR A 98 0.48 -20.26 -6.19
N CYS A 99 0.16 -19.18 -5.47
CA CYS A 99 -1.13 -18.98 -4.82
C CYS A 99 -2.29 -19.00 -5.82
N ILE A 100 -2.17 -18.29 -6.94
CA ILE A 100 -3.20 -18.26 -7.99
C ILE A 100 -3.41 -19.63 -8.61
N ASN A 101 -2.33 -20.32 -8.99
CA ASN A 101 -2.41 -21.63 -9.63
C ASN A 101 -3.06 -22.68 -8.73
N ARG A 102 -2.94 -22.51 -7.40
CA ARG A 102 -3.53 -23.40 -6.41
C ARG A 102 -4.89 -22.92 -5.90
N ASP A 103 -5.38 -21.79 -6.39
CA ASP A 103 -6.58 -21.11 -5.88
C ASP A 103 -6.53 -20.86 -4.35
N ILE A 104 -5.36 -20.47 -3.85
CA ILE A 104 -5.11 -20.17 -2.44
C ILE A 104 -4.87 -18.66 -2.28
N ILE A 105 -5.37 -18.08 -1.19
CA ILE A 105 -5.08 -16.71 -0.81
C ILE A 105 -3.79 -16.70 0.04
N PRO A 106 -2.71 -16.00 -0.35
CA PRO A 106 -1.51 -15.91 0.47
C PRO A 106 -1.82 -15.20 1.77
N ASP A 107 -1.37 -15.74 2.91
CA ASP A 107 -1.41 -15.05 4.19
C ASP A 107 -0.08 -14.33 4.44
N LEU A 108 -0.16 -13.02 4.64
CA LEU A 108 0.96 -12.16 5.00
C LEU A 108 1.10 -12.02 6.52
N ASP A 109 0.21 -12.66 7.29
CA ASP A 109 0.12 -12.55 8.74
C ASP A 109 0.05 -11.07 9.17
N LYS A 110 0.61 -10.75 10.33
CA LYS A 110 0.77 -9.39 10.85
C LYS A 110 2.04 -8.77 10.29
N VAL A 111 1.87 -7.60 9.67
CA VAL A 111 2.97 -6.76 9.19
C VAL A 111 3.06 -5.53 10.08
N GLU A 112 4.14 -5.45 10.85
CA GLU A 112 4.52 -4.28 11.63
C GLU A 112 5.13 -3.22 10.72
N LEU A 113 4.47 -2.07 10.57
CA LEU A 113 4.95 -1.01 9.69
C LEU A 113 6.30 -0.47 10.15
N ALA A 114 6.52 -0.40 11.47
CA ALA A 114 7.76 0.08 12.07
C ALA A 114 8.99 -0.73 11.62
N ASP A 115 8.80 -2.02 11.34
CA ASP A 115 9.86 -2.96 10.97
C ASP A 115 10.19 -2.93 9.47
N ILE A 116 9.39 -2.22 8.66
CA ILE A 116 9.61 -2.14 7.21
C ILE A 116 10.84 -1.25 6.94
N PRO A 117 11.90 -1.78 6.27
CA PRO A 117 13.05 -0.97 5.92
C PRO A 117 12.67 0.26 5.07
N GLY A 118 13.16 1.43 5.46
CA GLY A 118 12.89 2.68 4.75
C GLY A 118 11.47 3.24 4.97
N ILE A 119 10.82 2.89 6.08
CA ILE A 119 9.59 3.53 6.53
C ILE A 119 9.74 5.06 6.56
N LYS A 120 8.69 5.76 6.13
CA LYS A 120 8.60 7.23 6.19
C LYS A 120 7.49 7.65 7.12
N LYS A 121 7.83 8.43 8.15
CA LYS A 121 6.91 9.14 9.03
C LYS A 121 6.91 10.62 8.68
N THR A 122 5.74 11.21 8.49
CA THR A 122 5.60 12.65 8.25
C THR A 122 4.45 13.17 9.07
N CYS A 123 4.74 14.05 10.03
CA CYS A 123 3.76 14.64 10.91
C CYS A 123 3.44 16.07 10.47
N LYS A 124 2.14 16.41 10.50
CA LYS A 124 1.68 17.77 10.27
C LYS A 124 0.71 18.16 11.37
N PRO A 125 0.66 19.44 11.79
CA PRO A 125 -0.39 19.91 12.68
C PRO A 125 -1.76 19.54 12.12
N ARG A 126 -2.65 19.01 12.95
CA ARG A 126 -4.04 18.83 12.56
C ARG A 126 -4.64 20.22 12.38
N LEU A 127 -4.73 20.71 11.14
CA LEU A 127 -5.35 21.99 10.82
C LEU A 127 -6.77 22.00 11.38
N ARG A 128 -6.98 22.66 12.53
CA ARG A 128 -8.30 23.10 12.96
C ARG A 128 -8.73 24.17 11.96
N ASN A 129 -9.66 23.82 11.09
CA ASN A 129 -10.42 24.72 10.22
C ASN A 129 -9.60 25.73 9.40
N ARG A 130 -9.49 25.49 8.10
CA ARG A 130 -9.47 26.61 7.15
C ARG A 130 -10.74 27.42 7.42
N VAL A 131 -10.59 28.57 8.07
CA VAL A 131 -11.59 29.64 8.00
C VAL A 131 -11.90 29.78 6.51
N ARG A 132 -13.14 29.47 6.11
CA ARG A 132 -13.65 29.82 4.79
C ARG A 132 -13.41 31.33 4.67
N SER A 133 -12.43 31.74 3.88
CA SER A 133 -12.33 33.15 3.47
C SER A 133 -13.62 33.43 2.70
N LYS A 134 -14.61 34.02 3.36
CA LYS A 134 -15.75 34.62 2.68
C LYS A 134 -15.18 35.83 1.96
N THR A 135 -14.97 35.70 0.65
CA THR A 135 -14.75 36.86 -0.21
C THR A 135 -16.08 37.59 -0.29
N TYR A 136 -16.20 38.73 0.37
CA TYR A 136 -17.31 39.65 0.14
C TYR A 136 -16.93 40.53 -1.05
N LYS A 137 -17.76 40.52 -2.11
CA LYS A 137 -17.71 41.59 -3.12
C LYS A 137 -18.31 42.83 -2.48
N ILE A 138 -17.48 43.86 -2.28
CA ILE A 138 -17.97 45.21 -2.02
C ILE A 138 -18.35 45.76 -3.39
N ASN A 139 -19.65 45.88 -3.66
CA ASN A 139 -20.12 46.73 -4.74
C ASN A 139 -20.06 48.17 -4.22
N SER A 140 -19.09 48.94 -4.69
CA SER A 140 -19.18 50.40 -4.61
C SER A 140 -20.22 50.85 -5.63
N GLY A 141 -21.21 51.62 -5.16
CA GLY A 141 -22.25 52.23 -5.98
C GLY A 141 -21.75 53.34 -6.88
#